data_AF-A0A924DSC5-F1
#
_entry.id   AF-A0A924DSC5-F1
#
_cell.length_a   1.000
_cell.length_b   1.000
_cell.length_c   1.000
_cell.angle_alpha   90.00
_cell.angle_beta   90.00
_cell.angle_gamma   90.00
#
_symmetry.space_group_name_H-M   'P 1'
#
loop_
_entity.id
_entity.type
_entity.pdbx_description
1 polymer ?
#
loop_
_entity_poly.entity_id
_entity_poly.type
_entity_poly.pdbx_seq_one_letter_code
_entity_poly.pdbx_strand_id
1 'polypeptide(L)'
;MRELIYAVVESFYEKATKDILIGYHFNKFSEPKELTAHLERITSFWEMQLTGSTSVPLTGPFHLLFTHLQLKIKRGELGRWIILFHQTLDSFELDNELNEMWKQRIALFEERFKSHPQMFS
;
A
#
# COMPACT_ATOMS: atom_id res chain seq x y z
N MET A 1 0.87 17.93 -0.57
CA MET A 1 0.31 16.67 -1.10
C MET A 1 1.22 15.49 -0.82
N ARG A 2 2.44 15.42 -1.36
CA ARG A 2 3.37 14.30 -1.11
C ARG A 2 3.63 14.03 0.38
N GLU A 3 3.91 15.05 1.18
CA GLU A 3 4.09 14.93 2.65
C GLU A 3 2.91 14.23 3.33
N LEU A 4 1.67 14.59 2.97
CA LEU A 4 0.46 13.96 3.49
C LEU A 4 0.36 12.49 3.07
N ILE A 5 0.66 12.20 1.79
CA ILE A 5 0.69 10.82 1.28
C ILE A 5 1.76 10.01 2.01
N TYR A 6 2.95 10.57 2.24
CA TYR A 6 4.01 9.92 2.99
C TYR A 6 3.55 9.59 4.41
N ALA A 7 2.94 10.55 5.13
CA ALA A 7 2.44 10.32 6.49
C ALA A 7 1.38 9.21 6.54
N VAL A 8 0.44 9.18 5.59
CA VAL A 8 -0.55 8.10 5.47
C VAL A 8 0.12 6.75 5.22
N VAL A 9 1.08 6.70 4.28
CA VAL A 9 1.82 5.48 3.96
C VAL A 9 2.63 5.00 5.17
N GLU A 10 3.38 5.87 5.82
CA GLU A 10 4.16 5.56 7.01
C GLU A 10 3.27 5.00 8.13
N SER A 11 2.16 5.68 8.45
CA SER A 11 1.20 5.21 9.47
C SER A 11 0.60 3.84 9.12
N PHE A 12 0.35 3.56 7.84
CA PHE A 12 -0.05 2.23 7.40
C PHE A 12 1.04 1.18 7.66
N TYR A 13 2.30 1.47 7.31
CA TYR A 13 3.41 0.52 7.52
C TYR A 13 3.69 0.27 9.01
N GLU A 14 3.52 1.27 9.88
CA GLU A 14 3.62 1.08 11.33
C GLU A 14 2.61 0.06 11.88
N LYS A 15 1.40 0.02 11.31
CA LYS A 15 0.37 -0.97 11.66
C LYS A 15 0.63 -2.31 10.98
N ALA A 16 0.88 -2.31 9.67
CA ALA A 16 1.02 -3.51 8.86
C ALA A 16 2.21 -4.37 9.26
N THR A 17 3.36 -3.76 9.58
CA THR A 17 4.58 -4.48 9.99
C THR A 17 4.43 -5.22 11.33
N LYS A 18 3.52 -4.76 12.19
CA LYS A 18 3.25 -5.34 13.52
C LYS A 18 2.00 -6.24 13.54
N ASP A 19 1.30 -6.35 12.42
CA ASP A 19 0.05 -7.10 12.34
C ASP A 19 0.28 -8.61 12.41
N ILE A 20 -0.52 -9.30 13.22
CA ILE A 20 -0.36 -10.74 13.46
C ILE A 20 -0.65 -11.62 12.23
N LEU A 21 -1.41 -11.13 11.25
CA LEU A 21 -1.77 -11.90 10.05
C LEU A 21 -0.86 -11.57 8.88
N ILE A 22 -0.51 -10.30 8.67
CA ILE A 22 0.24 -9.88 7.48
C ILE A 22 1.67 -9.42 7.77
N GLY A 23 2.02 -9.18 9.04
CA GLY A 23 3.31 -8.61 9.43
C GLY A 23 4.52 -9.39 8.92
N TYR A 24 4.41 -10.71 8.84
CA TYR A 24 5.51 -11.56 8.37
C TYR A 24 5.90 -11.31 6.90
N HIS A 25 4.99 -10.78 6.05
CA HIS A 25 5.31 -10.37 4.68
C HIS A 25 6.25 -9.17 4.61
N PHE A 26 6.41 -8.45 5.73
CA PHE A 26 7.19 -7.24 5.87
C PHE A 26 8.54 -7.46 6.57
N ASN A 27 8.91 -8.70 6.90
CA ASN A 27 10.15 -9.03 7.63
C ASN A 27 11.44 -8.52 6.95
N LYS A 28 11.42 -8.31 5.63
CA LYS A 28 12.53 -7.72 4.87
C LYS A 28 12.79 -6.24 5.16
N PHE A 29 11.98 -5.62 6.02
CA PHE A 29 12.14 -4.23 6.46
C PHE A 29 12.68 -4.17 7.89
N SER A 30 13.51 -5.16 8.27
CA SER A 30 14.14 -5.23 9.58
C SER A 30 15.17 -4.11 9.79
N GLU A 31 15.78 -3.60 8.72
CA GLU A 31 16.68 -2.45 8.81
C GLU A 31 15.93 -1.14 8.49
N PRO A 32 16.11 -0.07 9.30
CA PRO A 32 15.46 1.23 9.06
C PRO A 32 15.65 1.76 7.64
N LYS A 33 16.85 1.60 7.07
CA LYS A 33 17.18 2.08 5.71
C LYS A 33 16.31 1.42 4.63
N GLU A 34 15.98 0.14 4.79
CA GLU A 34 15.18 -0.63 3.83
C GLU A 34 13.73 -0.20 3.90
N LEU A 35 13.22 0.03 5.11
CA LEU A 35 11.88 0.57 5.33
C LEU A 35 11.76 1.97 4.73
N THR A 36 12.68 2.89 5.04
CA THR A 36 12.67 4.26 4.51
C THR A 36 12.68 4.29 2.98
N ALA A 37 13.58 3.51 2.35
CA ALA A 37 13.62 3.42 0.88
C ALA A 37 12.32 2.88 0.28
N HIS A 38 11.67 1.93 0.96
CA HIS A 38 10.39 1.39 0.53
C HIS A 38 9.25 2.39 0.72
N LEU A 39 9.21 3.14 1.82
CA LEU A 39 8.23 4.20 2.07
C LEU A 39 8.28 5.27 0.98
N GLU A 40 9.47 5.73 0.57
CA GLU A 40 9.62 6.70 -0.52
C GLU A 40 9.03 6.20 -1.84
N ARG A 41 9.31 4.94 -2.18
CA ARG A 41 8.79 4.31 -3.39
C ARG A 41 7.28 4.16 -3.37
N ILE A 42 6.72 3.73 -2.22
CA ILE A 42 5.26 3.56 -2.06
C ILE A 42 4.55 4.91 -2.01
N THR A 43 5.20 5.94 -1.47
CA THR A 43 4.71 7.32 -1.51
C THR A 43 4.59 7.82 -2.96
N SER A 44 5.62 7.63 -3.78
CA SER A 44 5.55 7.96 -5.22
C SER A 44 4.49 7.14 -5.95
N PHE A 45 4.32 5.86 -5.58
CA PHE A 45 3.27 5.04 -6.16
C PHE A 45 1.90 5.65 -5.87
N TRP A 46 1.59 5.98 -4.62
CA TRP A 46 0.30 6.58 -4.26
C TRP A 46 0.12 7.98 -4.82
N GLU A 47 1.18 8.78 -4.91
CA GLU A 47 1.16 10.06 -5.60
C GLU A 47 0.69 9.89 -7.05
N MET A 48 1.29 8.95 -7.79
CA MET A 48 0.84 8.62 -9.16
C MET A 48 -0.62 8.19 -9.20
N GLN A 49 -1.08 7.36 -8.26
CA GLN A 49 -2.46 6.85 -8.26
C GLN A 49 -3.50 7.93 -7.98
N LEU A 50 -3.16 8.90 -7.11
CA LEU A 50 -4.08 9.94 -6.69
C LEU A 50 -4.05 11.13 -7.63
N THR A 51 -2.87 11.57 -8.08
CA THR A 51 -2.73 12.81 -8.86
C THR A 51 -2.49 12.58 -10.35
N GLY A 52 -2.16 11.35 -10.76
CA GLY A 52 -1.73 11.05 -12.13
C GLY A 52 -0.30 11.51 -12.46
N SER A 53 0.46 11.98 -11.46
CA SER A 53 1.86 12.41 -11.63
C SER A 53 2.70 12.06 -10.39
N THR A 54 4.03 12.11 -10.51
CA THR A 54 4.95 11.86 -9.40
C THR A 54 5.98 12.96 -9.30
N SER A 55 6.20 13.48 -8.09
CA SER A 55 7.28 14.43 -7.81
C SER A 55 8.64 13.74 -7.84
N VAL A 56 8.69 12.47 -7.41
CA VAL A 56 9.89 11.63 -7.47
C VAL A 56 9.61 10.45 -8.41
N PRO A 57 10.36 10.30 -9.52
CA PRO A 57 10.12 9.25 -10.51
C PRO A 57 10.13 7.85 -9.89
N LEU A 58 9.16 7.02 -10.29
CA LEU A 58 9.18 5.60 -9.98
C LEU A 58 10.36 4.94 -10.72
N THR A 59 11.17 4.17 -9.99
CA THR A 59 12.29 3.43 -10.57
C THR A 59 11.82 2.12 -11.19
N GLY A 60 11.98 1.98 -12.50
CA GLY A 60 11.64 0.78 -13.26
C GLY A 60 10.13 0.56 -13.48
N PRO A 61 9.76 -0.48 -14.25
CA PRO A 61 8.36 -0.81 -14.49
C PRO A 61 7.68 -1.26 -13.19
N PHE A 62 6.66 -0.54 -12.74
CA PHE A 62 5.87 -0.95 -11.58
C PHE A 62 4.82 -1.99 -12.00
N HIS A 63 5.24 -3.25 -12.02
CA HIS A 63 4.33 -4.37 -12.26
C HIS A 63 3.72 -4.85 -10.93
N LEU A 64 2.70 -4.12 -10.46
CA LEU A 64 2.03 -4.36 -9.16
C LEU A 64 1.82 -5.85 -8.87
N LEU A 65 1.18 -6.60 -9.77
CA LEU A 65 0.89 -8.01 -9.55
C LEU A 65 2.16 -8.88 -9.51
N PHE A 66 3.11 -8.64 -10.42
CA PHE A 66 4.35 -9.41 -10.50
C PHE A 66 5.20 -9.28 -9.23
N THR A 67 5.27 -8.07 -8.66
CA THR A 67 6.00 -7.82 -7.40
C THR A 67 5.39 -8.55 -6.20
N HIS A 68 4.08 -8.79 -6.20
CA HIS A 68 3.37 -9.44 -5.09
C HIS A 68 3.14 -10.95 -5.31
N LEU A 69 3.32 -11.45 -6.54
CA LEU A 69 3.11 -12.86 -6.89
C LEU A 69 3.98 -13.81 -6.04
N GLN A 70 5.20 -13.38 -5.72
CA GLN A 70 6.14 -14.17 -4.92
C GLN A 70 5.75 -14.28 -3.44
N LEU A 71 4.88 -13.40 -2.94
CA LEU A 71 4.45 -13.39 -1.55
C LEU A 71 3.46 -14.52 -1.24
N LYS A 72 2.81 -15.09 -2.27
CA LYS A 72 1.83 -16.18 -2.10
C LYS A 72 0.76 -15.83 -1.05
N ILE A 73 0.24 -14.61 -1.11
CA ILE A 73 -0.68 -14.09 -0.10
C ILE A 73 -1.96 -14.94 -0.03
N LYS A 74 -2.59 -14.99 1.13
CA LYS A 74 -3.93 -15.59 1.26
C LYS A 74 -5.00 -14.55 1.01
N ARG A 75 -6.21 -14.99 0.63
CA ARG A 75 -7.38 -14.09 0.49
C ARG A 75 -7.65 -13.30 1.77
N GLY A 76 -7.52 -13.96 2.93
CA GLY A 76 -7.68 -13.32 4.24
C GLY A 76 -6.62 -12.26 4.53
N GLU A 77 -5.40 -12.43 4.02
CA GLU A 77 -4.31 -11.46 4.19
C GLU A 77 -4.54 -10.20 3.35
N LEU A 78 -5.05 -10.36 2.12
CA LEU A 78 -5.52 -9.22 1.33
C LEU A 78 -6.63 -8.45 2.05
N GLY A 79 -7.63 -9.17 2.59
CA GLY A 79 -8.69 -8.55 3.38
C GLY A 79 -8.17 -7.80 4.61
N ARG A 80 -7.18 -8.37 5.31
CA ARG A 80 -6.56 -7.70 6.46
C ARG A 80 -5.81 -6.44 6.06
N TRP A 81 -5.07 -6.48 4.95
CA TRP A 81 -4.38 -5.31 4.40
C TRP A 81 -5.36 -4.16 4.12
N ILE A 82 -6.52 -4.46 3.52
CA ILE A 82 -7.57 -3.47 3.20
C ILE A 82 -8.14 -2.85 4.48
N ILE A 83 -8.46 -3.68 5.48
CA ILE A 83 -8.97 -3.21 6.77
C ILE A 83 -7.97 -2.26 7.43
N LEU A 84 -6.69 -2.64 7.49
CA LEU A 84 -5.65 -1.81 8.08
C LEU A 84 -5.48 -0.47 7.34
N PHE A 85 -5.60 -0.49 6.00
CA PHE A 85 -5.49 0.73 5.21
C PHE A 85 -6.66 1.68 5.48
N HIS A 86 -7.90 1.18 5.52
CA HIS A 86 -9.05 2.01 5.89
C HIS A 86 -8.92 2.58 7.31
N GLN A 87 -8.50 1.76 8.28
CA GLN A 87 -8.21 2.24 9.64
C GLN A 87 -7.10 3.29 9.68
N THR A 88 -6.18 3.28 8.73
CA THR A 88 -5.21 4.36 8.56
C THR A 88 -5.86 5.61 8.02
N LEU A 89 -6.64 5.54 6.94
CA LEU A 89 -7.34 6.71 6.41
C LEU A 89 -8.26 7.37 7.46
N ASP A 90 -8.98 6.57 8.24
CA ASP A 90 -9.88 7.05 9.30
C ASP A 90 -9.14 7.78 10.44
N SER A 91 -7.81 7.60 10.57
CA SER A 91 -6.97 8.32 11.53
C SER A 91 -6.43 9.66 11.02
N PHE A 92 -6.71 10.03 9.77
CA PHE A 92 -6.30 11.30 9.17
C PHE A 92 -7.51 12.19 8.89
N GLU A 93 -7.36 13.49 9.13
CA GLU A 93 -8.32 14.50 8.70
C GLU A 93 -8.12 14.82 7.22
N LEU A 94 -8.65 13.96 6.35
CA LEU A 94 -8.65 14.15 4.90
C LEU A 94 -9.93 14.87 4.47
N ASP A 95 -9.83 15.73 3.45
CA ASP A 95 -11.03 16.21 2.78
C ASP A 95 -11.80 15.04 2.13
N ASN A 96 -13.11 15.24 1.94
CA ASN A 96 -13.99 14.18 1.45
C ASN A 96 -13.59 13.65 0.07
N GLU A 97 -13.12 14.53 -0.83
CA GLU A 97 -12.74 14.14 -2.18
C GLU A 97 -11.51 13.24 -2.16
N LEU A 98 -10.46 13.65 -1.45
CA LEU A 98 -9.23 12.90 -1.30
C LEU A 98 -9.47 11.55 -0.61
N ASN A 99 -10.29 11.52 0.47
CA ASN A 99 -10.63 10.28 1.15
C ASN A 99 -11.34 9.30 0.21
N GLU A 100 -12.30 9.76 -0.58
CA GLU A 100 -12.99 8.91 -1.55
C GLU A 100 -12.05 8.43 -2.67
N MET A 101 -11.11 9.26 -3.13
CA MET A 101 -10.09 8.83 -4.10
C MET A 101 -9.23 7.68 -3.56
N TRP A 102 -8.79 7.76 -2.30
CA TRP A 102 -8.05 6.67 -1.65
C TRP A 102 -8.87 5.38 -1.62
N LYS A 103 -10.13 5.45 -1.16
CA LYS A 103 -11.03 4.29 -1.07
C LYS A 103 -11.27 3.65 -2.44
N GLN A 104 -11.51 4.47 -3.47
CA GLN A 104 -11.69 3.99 -4.85
C GLN A 104 -10.45 3.26 -5.37
N ARG A 105 -9.25 3.79 -5.11
CA ARG A 105 -7.99 3.15 -5.51
C ARG A 105 -7.75 1.83 -4.77
N ILE A 106 -8.06 1.78 -3.47
CA ILE A 106 -7.97 0.54 -2.67
C ILE A 106 -8.91 -0.52 -3.24
N ALA A 107 -10.17 -0.17 -3.51
CA ALA A 107 -11.15 -1.08 -4.10
C ALA A 107 -10.71 -1.59 -5.48
N LEU A 108 -10.14 -0.71 -6.32
CA LEU A 108 -9.58 -1.10 -7.61
C LEU A 108 -8.44 -2.12 -7.47
N PHE A 109 -7.55 -1.94 -6.47
CA PHE A 109 -6.49 -2.90 -6.22
C PHE A 109 -7.02 -4.23 -5.69
N GLU A 110 -8.01 -4.20 -4.79
CA GLU A 110 -8.67 -5.41 -4.31
C GLU A 110 -9.23 -6.23 -5.48
N GLU A 111 -10.00 -5.60 -6.37
CA GLU A 111 -10.57 -6.26 -7.54
C GLU A 111 -9.49 -6.78 -8.50
N ARG A 112 -8.43 -6.00 -8.70
CA ARG A 112 -7.30 -6.42 -9.54
C ARG A 112 -6.59 -7.65 -8.97
N PHE A 113 -6.42 -7.76 -7.65
CA PHE A 113 -5.87 -8.96 -7.03
C PHE A 113 -6.85 -10.14 -7.12
N LYS A 114 -8.14 -9.93 -6.83
CA LYS A 114 -9.17 -10.98 -6.86
C LYS A 114 -9.37 -11.59 -8.25
N SER A 115 -9.24 -10.79 -9.30
CA SER A 115 -9.34 -11.22 -10.70
C SER A 115 -8.14 -12.04 -11.20
N HIS A 116 -7.09 -12.20 -10.38
CA HIS A 116 -5.90 -12.98 -10.71
C HIS A 116 -5.72 -14.12 -9.70
N PRO A 117 -6.41 -15.27 -9.86
CA PRO A 117 -6.37 -16.37 -8.90
C PRO A 117 -4.96 -16.86 -8.53
N GLN A 118 -4.00 -16.74 -9.44
CA GLN A 118 -2.58 -17.09 -9.24
C GLN A 118 -1.88 -16.25 -8.15
N MET A 119 -2.49 -15.14 -7.72
CA MET A 119 -1.98 -14.31 -6.63
C MET A 119 -2.14 -14.98 -5.26
N PHE A 120 -3.03 -15.97 -5.16
CA PHE A 120 -3.38 -16.58 -3.89
C PHE A 120 -2.77 -17.98 -3.74
N SER A 121 -2.26 -18.28 -2.53
CA SER A 121 -1.85 -19.64 -2.14
C SER A 121 -3.02 -20.53 -1.73
#